data_AF-A0A1X0S3L8-F1
#
_entry.id   AF-A0A1X0S3L8-F1
#
_cell.length_a   1.000
_cell.length_b   1.000
_cell.length_c   1.000
_cell.angle_alpha   90.00
_cell.angle_beta   90.00
_cell.angle_gamma   90.00
#
_symmetry.space_group_name_H-M   'P 1'
#
loop_
_entity.id
_entity.type
_entity.pdbx_description
1 polymer ?
#
loop_
_entity_poly.entity_id
_entity_poly.type
_entity_poly.pdbx_seq_one_letter_code
_entity_poly.pdbx_strand_id
1 'polypeptide(L)'
;DAAYTGEDTLDEPVSVTILRDVKQVGRKLQQVLNPRGDRGVLKDWDLWGPLILCLTLAITLSASVPSNQSVPIFTGVFVIVWIGAAVVTINAKLLGGAVSFFQSVCVIGYCLFPLVLVAIISIFITTVWFRVPSSLMAFAWSTYAALGFLSESKAHLANRHALAVYPLFLFYLLIAWLVAVS
;
A
#
# COMPACT_ATOMS: atom_id res chain seq x y z
N ASP A 1 -43.57 5.39 -26.04
CA ASP A 1 -42.68 4.21 -26.01
C ASP A 1 -41.23 4.64 -26.14
N ALA A 2 -40.57 4.89 -25.01
CA ALA A 2 -39.13 5.08 -24.99
C ALA A 2 -38.49 3.68 -25.12
N ALA A 3 -38.00 3.38 -26.31
CA ALA A 3 -37.23 2.17 -26.57
C ALA A 3 -35.99 2.19 -25.67
N TYR A 4 -36.00 1.35 -24.63
CA TYR A 4 -34.83 1.02 -23.85
C TYR A 4 -33.89 0.25 -24.80
N THR A 5 -32.91 0.95 -25.37
CA THR A 5 -31.80 0.30 -26.06
C THR A 5 -30.96 -0.36 -24.98
N GLY A 6 -31.16 -1.66 -24.80
CA GLY A 6 -30.25 -2.51 -24.04
C GLY A 6 -28.91 -2.60 -24.75
N GLU A 7 -28.16 -1.49 -24.77
CA GLU A 7 -26.71 -1.56 -24.89
C GLU A 7 -26.22 -2.22 -23.60
N ASP A 8 -26.15 -3.53 -23.69
CA ASP A 8 -25.57 -4.41 -22.70
C ASP A 8 -24.17 -3.90 -22.35
N THR A 9 -24.00 -3.51 -21.09
CA THR A 9 -22.68 -3.36 -20.44
C THR A 9 -21.86 -4.66 -20.44
N LEU A 10 -22.34 -5.72 -21.09
CA LEU A 10 -21.70 -7.03 -21.23
C LEU A 10 -20.76 -7.13 -22.44
N ASP A 11 -20.79 -6.17 -23.38
CA ASP A 11 -19.87 -6.12 -24.52
C ASP A 11 -18.62 -5.26 -24.28
N GLU A 12 -18.47 -4.66 -23.08
CA GLU A 12 -17.18 -4.05 -22.73
C GLU A 12 -16.16 -5.18 -22.56
N PRO A 13 -15.10 -5.25 -23.40
CA PRO A 13 -14.14 -6.32 -23.30
C PRO A 13 -13.53 -6.33 -21.90
N VAL A 14 -13.39 -7.51 -21.30
CA VAL A 14 -12.75 -7.68 -19.98
C VAL A 14 -11.37 -7.01 -19.95
N SER A 15 -10.69 -6.92 -21.09
CA SER A 15 -9.43 -6.19 -21.25
C SER A 15 -9.54 -4.68 -21.03
N VAL A 16 -10.65 -4.04 -21.44
CA VAL A 16 -10.89 -2.60 -21.22
C VAL A 16 -11.13 -2.32 -19.73
N THR A 17 -11.89 -3.19 -19.07
CA THR A 17 -12.11 -3.12 -17.61
C THR A 17 -10.80 -3.28 -16.84
N ILE A 18 -10.00 -4.31 -17.16
CA ILE A 18 -8.70 -4.54 -16.52
C ILE A 18 -7.74 -3.38 -16.81
N LEU A 19 -7.69 -2.87 -18.05
CA LEU A 19 -6.83 -1.75 -18.41
C LEU A 19 -7.20 -0.48 -17.64
N ARG A 20 -8.50 -0.23 -17.46
CA ARG A 20 -9.00 0.90 -16.67
C ARG A 20 -8.56 0.80 -15.21
N ASP A 21 -8.72 -0.37 -14.59
CA ASP A 21 -8.36 -0.59 -13.19
C ASP A 21 -6.83 -0.51 -12.99
N VAL A 22 -6.03 -1.11 -13.87
CA VAL A 22 -4.56 -0.99 -13.84
C VAL A 22 -4.11 0.47 -14.00
N LYS A 23 -4.75 1.24 -14.88
CA LYS A 23 -4.44 2.67 -15.07
C LYS A 23 -4.80 3.49 -13.82
N GLN A 24 -5.88 3.15 -13.11
CA GLN A 24 -6.24 3.78 -11.85
C GLN A 24 -5.23 3.46 -10.75
N VAL A 25 -4.84 2.19 -10.60
CA VAL A 25 -3.78 1.76 -9.68
C VAL A 25 -2.48 2.52 -9.98
N GLY A 26 -2.07 2.57 -11.26
CA GLY A 26 -0.85 3.27 -11.69
C GLY A 26 -0.83 4.75 -11.34
N ARG A 27 -1.96 5.46 -11.50
CA ARG A 27 -2.08 6.87 -11.10
C ARG A 27 -1.90 7.05 -9.58
N LYS A 28 -2.42 6.13 -8.77
CA LYS A 28 -2.24 6.15 -7.30
C LYS A 28 -0.81 5.86 -6.88
N LEU A 29 -0.14 4.92 -7.55
CA LEU A 29 1.29 4.63 -7.33
C LEU A 29 2.17 5.83 -7.70
N GLN A 30 1.88 6.50 -8.82
CA GLN A 30 2.60 7.70 -9.23
C GLN A 30 2.42 8.84 -8.22
N GLN A 31 1.25 8.96 -7.61
CA GLN A 31 0.99 9.94 -6.55
C GLN A 31 1.78 9.63 -5.26
N VAL A 32 1.94 8.35 -4.91
CA VAL A 32 2.80 7.94 -3.79
C VAL A 32 4.28 8.28 -4.07
N LEU A 33 4.74 8.12 -5.31
CA LEU A 33 6.09 8.52 -5.73
C LEU A 33 6.26 10.04 -5.88
N ASN A 34 5.19 10.78 -6.14
CA ASN A 34 5.21 12.23 -6.29
C ASN A 34 4.04 12.88 -5.51
N PRO A 35 4.23 13.20 -4.22
CA PRO A 35 3.17 13.71 -3.36
C PRO A 35 2.69 15.15 -3.71
N ARG A 36 3.15 15.73 -4.83
CA ARG A 36 2.75 17.06 -5.34
C ARG A 36 1.54 17.05 -6.28
N GLY A 37 1.01 15.89 -6.67
CA GLY A 37 -0.18 15.81 -7.54
C GLY A 37 -1.51 15.90 -6.78
N ASP A 38 -2.62 15.67 -7.47
CA ASP A 38 -3.97 15.69 -6.88
C ASP A 38 -4.18 14.52 -5.90
N ARG A 39 -4.26 14.86 -4.61
CA ARG A 39 -4.42 13.91 -3.51
C ARG A 39 -5.85 13.37 -3.39
N GLY A 40 -6.82 13.97 -4.12
CA GLY A 40 -8.19 13.48 -4.22
C GLY A 40 -8.32 12.11 -4.88
N VAL A 41 -7.34 11.70 -5.69
CA VAL A 41 -7.33 10.42 -6.42
C VAL A 41 -7.37 9.20 -5.49
N LEU A 42 -6.84 9.31 -4.27
CA LEU A 42 -6.84 8.23 -3.27
C LEU A 42 -8.11 8.19 -2.41
N LYS A 43 -9.09 9.05 -2.70
CA LYS A 43 -10.41 9.02 -2.06
C LYS A 43 -11.25 7.87 -2.56
N ASP A 44 -11.06 7.50 -3.83
CA ASP A 44 -11.68 6.33 -4.41
C ASP A 44 -11.03 5.07 -3.83
N TRP A 45 -11.83 4.20 -3.27
CA TRP A 45 -11.38 2.95 -2.69
C TRP A 45 -11.23 1.89 -3.80
N ASP A 46 -10.07 1.24 -3.85
CA ASP A 46 -9.85 0.02 -4.62
C ASP A 46 -8.93 -0.92 -3.82
N LEU A 47 -9.41 -2.11 -3.44
CA LEU A 47 -8.57 -3.10 -2.73
C LEU A 47 -7.59 -3.82 -3.66
N TRP A 48 -7.82 -3.74 -4.98
CA TRP A 48 -7.04 -4.47 -5.97
C TRP A 48 -5.58 -4.02 -6.02
N GLY A 49 -5.30 -2.70 -6.02
CA GLY A 49 -3.92 -2.21 -6.00
C GLY A 49 -3.13 -2.68 -4.77
N PRO A 50 -3.61 -2.42 -3.54
CA PRO A 50 -2.99 -2.90 -2.31
C PRO A 50 -2.79 -4.43 -2.27
N LEU A 51 -3.75 -5.19 -2.80
CA LEU A 51 -3.66 -6.64 -2.89
C LEU A 51 -2.52 -7.06 -3.83
N ILE A 52 -2.42 -6.47 -5.02
CA ILE A 52 -1.34 -6.76 -5.98
C ILE A 52 0.02 -6.41 -5.38
N LEU A 53 0.14 -5.26 -4.69
CA LEU A 53 1.37 -4.86 -4.01
C LEU A 53 1.76 -5.84 -2.90
N CYS A 54 0.78 -6.26 -2.10
CA CYS A 54 0.98 -7.23 -1.02
C CYS A 54 1.45 -8.59 -1.56
N LEU A 55 0.79 -9.10 -2.59
CA LEU A 55 1.19 -10.36 -3.23
C LEU A 55 2.58 -10.26 -3.86
N THR A 56 2.88 -9.17 -4.55
CA THR A 56 4.20 -8.94 -5.13
C THR A 56 5.28 -8.97 -4.05
N LEU A 57 5.07 -8.24 -2.95
CA LEU A 57 5.98 -8.24 -1.81
C LEU A 57 6.16 -9.63 -1.21
N ALA A 58 5.05 -10.33 -0.93
CA ALA A 58 5.07 -11.65 -0.32
C ALA A 58 5.78 -12.68 -1.20
N ILE A 59 5.56 -12.64 -2.52
CA ILE A 59 6.23 -13.51 -3.50
C ILE A 59 7.72 -13.19 -3.56
N THR A 60 8.10 -11.91 -3.66
CA THR A 60 9.51 -11.51 -3.72
C THR A 60 10.29 -11.94 -2.47
N LEU A 61 9.73 -11.72 -1.28
CA LEU A 61 10.36 -12.16 -0.02
C LEU A 61 10.41 -13.68 0.08
N SER A 62 9.33 -14.36 -0.30
CA SER A 62 9.26 -15.84 -0.28
C SER A 62 10.26 -16.49 -1.23
N ALA A 63 10.47 -15.90 -2.42
CA ALA A 63 11.43 -16.38 -3.41
C ALA A 63 12.90 -16.17 -3.01
N SER A 64 13.16 -15.25 -2.08
CA SER A 64 14.52 -14.94 -1.60
C SER A 64 15.01 -15.92 -0.51
N VAL A 65 14.16 -16.84 -0.06
CA VAL A 65 14.44 -17.76 1.06
C VAL A 65 14.30 -19.22 0.61
N PRO A 66 15.03 -20.18 1.22
CA PRO A 66 14.92 -21.60 0.87
C PRO A 66 13.47 -22.13 0.91
N SER A 67 13.16 -23.09 0.03
CA SER A 67 11.81 -23.64 -0.19
C SER A 67 11.12 -24.22 1.06
N ASN A 68 11.88 -24.58 2.09
CA ASN A 68 11.34 -25.05 3.37
C ASN A 68 10.65 -23.93 4.18
N GLN A 69 11.00 -22.66 3.96
CA GLN A 69 10.48 -21.51 4.71
C GLN A 69 9.68 -20.53 3.85
N SER A 70 9.58 -20.77 2.54
CA SER A 70 8.90 -19.88 1.59
C SER A 70 7.40 -19.70 1.93
N VAL A 71 6.71 -20.77 2.30
CA VAL A 71 5.26 -20.75 2.62
C VAL A 71 4.96 -19.99 3.92
N PRO A 72 5.67 -20.21 5.05
CA PRO A 72 5.52 -19.39 6.25
C PRO A 72 5.78 -17.90 6.01
N ILE A 73 6.81 -17.56 5.22
CA ILE A 73 7.14 -16.15 4.93
C ILE A 73 6.07 -15.50 4.06
N PHE A 74 5.63 -16.17 3.00
CA PHE A 74 4.55 -15.68 2.15
C PHE A 74 3.29 -15.39 2.97
N THR A 75 2.87 -16.37 3.77
CA THR A 75 1.67 -16.27 4.61
C THR A 75 1.83 -15.20 5.68
N GLY A 76 3.01 -15.13 6.30
CA GLY A 76 3.34 -14.13 7.32
C GLY A 76 3.25 -12.71 6.77
N VAL A 77 3.89 -12.42 5.64
CA VAL A 77 3.84 -11.10 4.98
C VAL A 77 2.41 -10.74 4.63
N PHE A 78 1.65 -11.67 4.04
CA PHE A 78 0.26 -11.43 3.67
C PHE A 78 -0.61 -11.06 4.88
N VAL A 79 -0.54 -11.85 5.96
CA VAL A 79 -1.30 -11.60 7.20
C VAL A 79 -0.87 -10.29 7.85
N ILE A 80 0.43 -10.03 7.96
CA ILE A 80 0.99 -8.81 8.55
C ILE A 80 0.51 -7.57 7.81
N VAL A 81 0.50 -7.58 6.47
CA VAL A 81 0.06 -6.43 5.67
C VAL A 81 -1.43 -6.15 5.90
N TRP A 82 -2.29 -7.16 5.78
CA TRP A 82 -3.74 -6.97 5.90
C TRP A 82 -4.19 -6.66 7.33
N ILE A 83 -3.76 -7.47 8.30
CA ILE A 83 -4.12 -7.26 9.71
C ILE A 83 -3.44 -6.00 10.25
N GLY A 84 -2.19 -5.76 9.90
CA GLY A 84 -1.48 -4.53 10.27
C GLY A 84 -2.17 -3.28 9.73
N ALA A 85 -2.55 -3.26 8.45
CA ALA A 85 -3.29 -2.15 7.87
C ALA A 85 -4.66 -1.95 8.53
N ALA A 86 -5.37 -3.04 8.88
CA ALA A 86 -6.64 -2.97 9.60
C ALA A 86 -6.46 -2.39 11.02
N VAL A 87 -5.46 -2.86 11.78
CA VAL A 87 -5.16 -2.36 13.13
C VAL A 87 -4.77 -0.88 13.09
N VAL A 88 -3.87 -0.48 12.18
CA VAL A 88 -3.47 0.93 12.03
C VAL A 88 -4.68 1.79 11.68
N THR A 89 -5.55 1.31 10.79
CA THR A 89 -6.77 2.02 10.40
C THR A 89 -7.75 2.16 11.55
N ILE A 90 -8.01 1.09 12.32
CA ILE A 90 -8.89 1.13 13.49
C ILE A 90 -8.35 2.13 14.52
N ASN A 91 -7.05 2.13 14.78
CA ASN A 91 -6.42 3.10 15.67
C ASN A 91 -6.63 4.54 15.16
N ALA A 92 -6.37 4.80 13.88
CA ALA A 92 -6.60 6.13 13.29
C ALA A 92 -8.08 6.55 13.34
N LYS A 93 -9.00 5.60 13.19
CA LYS A 93 -10.45 5.81 13.29
C LYS A 93 -10.90 6.15 14.70
N LEU A 94 -10.51 5.36 15.69
CA LEU A 94 -10.85 5.57 17.11
C LEU A 94 -10.35 6.92 17.63
N LEU A 95 -9.26 7.42 17.05
CA LEU A 95 -8.71 8.72 17.40
C LEU A 95 -9.53 9.91 16.87
N GLY A 96 -10.52 9.69 15.99
CA GLY A 96 -11.37 10.73 15.39
C GLY A 96 -11.18 10.90 13.88
N GLY A 97 -10.61 9.92 13.17
CA GLY A 97 -10.41 10.00 11.72
C GLY A 97 -11.72 9.99 10.91
N ALA A 98 -11.98 11.08 10.19
CA ALA A 98 -13.18 11.24 9.35
C ALA A 98 -13.20 10.39 8.06
N VAL A 99 -12.10 9.72 7.71
CA VAL A 99 -11.89 9.01 6.43
C VAL A 99 -12.37 7.57 6.48
N SER A 100 -13.08 7.03 5.49
CA SER A 100 -13.58 5.64 5.50
C SER A 100 -12.51 4.59 5.88
N PHE A 101 -12.92 3.50 6.54
CA PHE A 101 -12.03 2.41 6.96
C PHE A 101 -11.29 1.82 5.75
N PHE A 102 -12.05 1.44 4.74
CA PHE A 102 -11.52 0.83 3.52
C PHE A 102 -10.60 1.77 2.74
N GLN A 103 -10.93 3.05 2.66
CA GLN A 103 -10.07 4.05 2.03
C GLN A 103 -8.71 4.16 2.75
N SER A 104 -8.71 4.15 4.08
CA SER A 104 -7.48 4.20 4.88
C SER A 104 -6.61 2.97 4.67
N VAL A 105 -7.21 1.76 4.66
CA VAL A 105 -6.51 0.51 4.35
C VAL A 105 -5.87 0.57 2.95
N CYS A 106 -6.60 1.09 1.96
CA CYS A 106 -6.05 1.26 0.61
C CYS A 106 -4.88 2.22 0.56
N VAL A 107 -5.01 3.41 1.15
CA VAL A 107 -3.91 4.40 1.19
C VAL A 107 -2.67 3.82 1.85
N ILE A 108 -2.83 3.13 2.99
CA ILE A 108 -1.74 2.48 3.71
C ILE A 108 -1.06 1.43 2.80
N GLY A 109 -1.85 0.61 2.10
CA GLY A 109 -1.36 -0.39 1.17
C GLY A 109 -0.65 0.21 -0.05
N TYR A 110 -1.17 1.29 -0.63
CA TYR A 110 -0.54 2.00 -1.74
C TYR A 110 0.81 2.59 -1.36
N CYS A 111 0.92 3.10 -0.13
CA CYS A 111 2.17 3.62 0.39
C CYS A 111 3.23 2.54 0.62
N LEU A 112 2.91 1.24 0.50
CA LEU A 112 3.92 0.16 0.49
C LEU A 112 4.74 0.10 -0.80
N PHE A 113 4.28 0.74 -1.88
CA PHE A 113 4.91 0.64 -3.18
C PHE A 113 6.43 0.89 -3.21
N PRO A 114 6.99 1.93 -2.54
CA PRO A 114 8.43 2.13 -2.46
C PRO A 114 9.17 0.92 -1.88
N LEU A 115 8.60 0.26 -0.86
CA LEU A 115 9.18 -0.94 -0.25
C LEU A 115 9.11 -2.15 -1.20
N VAL A 116 8.03 -2.29 -1.96
CA VAL A 116 7.91 -3.31 -3.01
C VAL A 116 8.97 -3.12 -4.09
N LEU A 117 9.21 -1.88 -4.53
CA LEU A 117 10.26 -1.59 -5.51
C LEU A 117 11.65 -1.98 -5.00
N VAL A 118 11.97 -1.62 -3.75
CA VAL A 118 13.25 -2.02 -3.14
C VAL A 118 13.35 -3.54 -3.06
N ALA A 119 12.29 -4.23 -2.62
CA ALA A 119 12.26 -5.69 -2.53
C ALA A 119 12.58 -6.37 -3.88
N ILE A 120 11.98 -5.86 -4.98
CA ILE A 120 12.24 -6.38 -6.34
C ILE A 120 13.70 -6.11 -6.74
N ILE A 121 14.22 -4.92 -6.48
CA ILE A 121 15.61 -4.57 -6.81
C ILE A 121 16.60 -5.44 -6.04
N SER A 122 16.31 -5.79 -4.77
CA SER A 122 17.15 -6.67 -3.96
C SER A 122 17.26 -8.11 -4.47
N ILE A 123 16.36 -8.56 -5.35
CA ILE A 123 16.53 -9.85 -6.07
C ILE A 123 17.80 -9.80 -6.93
N PHE A 124 18.07 -8.65 -7.57
CA PHE A 124 19.21 -8.49 -8.47
C PHE A 124 20.47 -8.02 -7.74
N ILE A 125 20.31 -7.22 -6.68
CA ILE A 125 21.42 -6.66 -5.90
C ILE A 125 21.39 -7.24 -4.49
N THR A 126 22.18 -8.29 -4.27
CA THR A 126 22.27 -9.02 -2.99
C THR A 126 23.19 -8.35 -1.96
N THR A 127 23.79 -7.22 -2.30
CA THR A 127 24.76 -6.54 -1.43
C THR A 127 24.05 -5.89 -0.24
N VAL A 128 24.36 -6.34 0.98
CA VAL A 128 23.77 -5.84 2.24
C VAL A 128 23.93 -4.32 2.39
N TRP A 129 25.09 -3.78 1.97
CA TRP A 129 25.38 -2.34 2.00
C TRP A 129 24.45 -1.50 1.11
N PHE A 130 23.82 -2.10 0.09
CA PHE A 130 22.81 -1.43 -0.72
C PHE A 130 21.39 -1.68 -0.18
N ARG A 131 21.11 -2.91 0.28
CA ARG A 131 19.77 -3.34 0.72
C ARG A 131 19.30 -2.56 1.95
N VAL A 132 20.15 -2.39 2.97
CA VAL A 132 19.75 -1.72 4.22
C VAL A 132 19.50 -0.21 4.04
N PRO A 133 20.37 0.56 3.35
CA PRO A 133 20.08 1.98 3.11
C PRO A 133 18.88 2.19 2.20
N SER A 134 18.73 1.38 1.14
CA SER A 134 17.58 1.51 0.23
C SER A 134 16.27 1.18 0.92
N SER A 135 16.22 0.15 1.78
CA SER A 135 15.03 -0.16 2.58
C SER A 135 14.68 0.96 3.56
N LEU A 136 15.68 1.62 4.17
CA LEU A 136 15.47 2.74 5.08
C LEU A 136 14.95 3.99 4.34
N MET A 137 15.45 4.26 3.14
CA MET A 137 14.94 5.34 2.28
C MET A 137 13.50 5.07 1.85
N ALA A 138 13.19 3.85 1.42
CA ALA A 138 11.82 3.46 1.07
C ALA A 138 10.88 3.53 2.27
N PHE A 139 11.32 3.09 3.45
CA PHE A 139 10.59 3.25 4.70
C PHE A 139 10.25 4.71 5.01
N ALA A 140 11.25 5.60 4.94
CA ALA A 140 11.06 7.02 5.18
C ALA A 140 10.06 7.61 4.18
N TRP A 141 10.15 7.22 2.91
CA TRP A 141 9.25 7.68 1.85
C TRP A 141 7.81 7.18 2.05
N SER A 142 7.64 5.87 2.29
CA SER A 142 6.34 5.25 2.56
C SER A 142 5.65 5.89 3.76
N THR A 143 6.40 6.13 4.84
CA THR A 143 5.91 6.79 6.04
C THR A 143 5.54 8.24 5.74
N TYR A 144 6.39 9.00 5.04
CA TYR A 144 6.10 10.38 4.65
C TYR A 144 4.84 10.49 3.79
N ALA A 145 4.69 9.64 2.78
CA ALA A 145 3.52 9.60 1.91
C ALA A 145 2.24 9.33 2.71
N ALA A 146 2.24 8.29 3.55
CA ALA A 146 1.09 7.93 4.38
C ALA A 146 0.73 9.02 5.39
N LEU A 147 1.73 9.68 5.99
CA LEU A 147 1.51 10.82 6.89
C LEU A 147 0.95 12.04 6.17
N GLY A 148 1.39 12.32 4.94
CA GLY A 148 0.82 13.37 4.11
C GLY A 148 -0.69 13.23 3.97
N PHE A 149 -1.18 12.03 3.63
CA PHE A 149 -2.61 11.74 3.51
C PHE A 149 -3.37 11.82 4.85
N LEU A 150 -2.76 11.32 5.93
CA LEU A 150 -3.35 11.41 7.25
C LEU A 150 -3.41 12.86 7.77
N SER A 151 -2.49 13.72 7.36
CA SER A 151 -2.43 15.12 7.81
C SER A 151 -3.52 16.00 7.19
N GLU A 152 -3.88 15.79 5.92
CA GLU A 152 -4.98 16.52 5.27
C GLU A 152 -6.36 16.15 5.84
N SER A 153 -6.47 14.95 6.40
CA SER A 153 -7.68 14.49 7.07
C SER A 153 -7.92 15.18 8.42
N LYS A 154 -6.97 16.00 8.89
CA LYS A 154 -6.95 16.62 10.23
C LYS A 154 -7.40 18.08 10.19
N ALA A 155 -8.71 18.29 10.02
CA ALA A 155 -9.35 19.50 10.51
C ALA A 155 -9.59 19.47 12.05
N HIS A 156 -9.34 18.34 12.74
CA HIS A 156 -9.75 18.15 14.14
C HIS A 156 -8.73 17.48 15.09
N LEU A 157 -7.51 17.18 14.62
CA LEU A 157 -6.57 16.28 15.33
C LEU A 157 -5.20 16.89 15.67
N ALA A 158 -5.15 18.17 16.03
CA ALA A 158 -3.88 18.85 16.33
C ALA A 158 -3.12 18.23 17.52
N ASN A 159 -3.83 17.72 18.55
CA ASN A 159 -3.19 17.22 19.78
C ASN A 159 -3.00 15.69 19.86
N ARG A 160 -3.61 14.91 18.94
CA ARG A 160 -3.54 13.42 18.94
C ARG A 160 -2.75 12.84 17.76
N HIS A 161 -2.03 13.71 17.04
CA HIS A 161 -1.29 13.34 15.84
C HIS A 161 -0.31 12.19 16.10
N ALA A 162 0.50 12.30 17.17
CA ALA A 162 1.54 11.32 17.50
C ALA A 162 1.00 9.89 17.73
N LEU A 163 -0.16 9.76 18.38
CA LEU A 163 -0.77 8.45 18.66
C LEU A 163 -1.24 7.73 17.39
N ALA A 164 -1.63 8.46 16.34
CA ALA A 164 -1.97 7.86 15.05
C ALA A 164 -0.73 7.50 14.22
N VAL A 165 0.35 8.27 14.36
CA VAL A 165 1.62 8.03 13.63
C VAL A 165 2.34 6.80 14.16
N TYR A 166 2.32 6.58 15.48
CA TYR A 166 3.06 5.48 16.10
C TYR A 166 2.77 4.08 15.51
N PRO A 167 1.52 3.59 15.45
CA PRO A 167 1.24 2.28 14.87
C PRO A 167 1.54 2.22 13.37
N LEU A 168 1.37 3.33 12.65
CA LEU A 168 1.68 3.43 11.22
C LEU A 168 3.19 3.33 10.95
N PHE A 169 3.99 4.02 11.75
CA PHE A 169 5.45 3.97 11.70
C PHE A 169 5.94 2.53 11.98
N LEU A 170 5.43 1.89 13.03
CA LEU A 170 5.79 0.50 13.35
C LEU A 170 5.43 -0.47 12.24
N PHE A 171 4.27 -0.29 11.60
CA PHE A 171 3.84 -1.10 10.47
C PHE A 171 4.83 -1.04 9.31
N TYR A 172 5.20 0.17 8.85
CA TYR A 172 6.17 0.30 7.76
C TYR A 172 7.57 -0.13 8.17
N LEU A 173 7.96 0.08 9.44
CA LEU A 173 9.27 -0.31 9.94
C LEU A 173 9.43 -1.84 9.93
N LEU A 174 8.39 -2.56 10.36
CA LEU A 174 8.38 -4.01 10.36
C LEU A 174 8.49 -4.57 8.93
N ILE A 175 7.76 -3.99 7.97
CA ILE A 175 7.85 -4.42 6.57
C ILE A 175 9.21 -4.08 5.97
N ALA A 176 9.73 -2.87 6.23
CA ALA A 176 11.05 -2.47 5.79
C ALA A 176 12.15 -3.36 6.37
N TRP A 177 12.00 -3.80 7.62
CA TRP A 177 12.88 -4.78 8.25
C TRP A 177 12.84 -6.12 7.53
N LEU A 178 11.65 -6.63 7.19
CA LEU A 178 11.52 -7.87 6.42
C LEU A 178 12.23 -7.76 5.06
N VAL A 179 12.07 -6.65 4.34
CA VAL A 179 12.77 -6.37 3.07
C VAL A 179 14.29 -6.24 3.28
N ALA A 180 14.72 -5.64 4.40
CA ALA A 180 16.14 -5.46 4.71
C ALA A 180 16.84 -6.77 5.07
N VAL A 181 16.10 -7.78 5.54
CA VAL A 181 16.63 -9.09 5.98
C VAL A 181 16.48 -10.18 4.90
N SER A 182 15.44 -10.13 4.06
CA SER A 182 15.21 -11.05 2.94
C SER A 182 16.28 -10.93 1.88
#